data_AF-A0A958XE56-F1
#
_entry.id   AF-A0A958XE56-F1
#
_cell.length_a   1.000
_cell.length_b   1.000
_cell.length_c   1.000
_cell.angle_alpha   90.00
_cell.angle_beta   90.00
_cell.angle_gamma   90.00
#
_symmetry.space_group_name_H-M   'P 1'
#
loop_
_entity.id
_entity.type
_entity.pdbx_description
1 polymer ?
#
loop_
_entity_poly.entity_id
_entity_poly.type
_entity_poly.pdbx_seq_one_letter_code
_entity_poly.pdbx_strand_id
1 'polypeptide(L)' 'YLPEAEALPWAEGDRVGFENEMQTGPDSRLKLLLEKDFVCLDDTDEDQSDNYPNPRSVC' A
#
# COMPACT_ATOMS: atom_id res chain seq x y z
N TYR A 1 -2.94 -9.59 -9.53
CA TYR A 1 -4.40 -9.62 -9.33
C TYR A 1 -4.63 -9.89 -7.85
N LEU A 2 -5.35 -8.99 -7.16
CA LEU A 2 -5.77 -9.19 -5.77
C LEU A 2 -7.23 -9.68 -5.80
N PRO A 3 -7.56 -10.84 -5.20
CA PRO A 3 -8.94 -11.32 -5.16
C PRO A 3 -9.87 -10.34 -4.46
N GLU A 4 -11.12 -10.24 -4.91
CA GLU A 4 -12.12 -9.31 -4.35
C GLU A 4 -12.34 -9.53 -2.84
N ALA A 5 -12.32 -10.79 -2.41
CA ALA A 5 -12.43 -11.18 -1.00
C ALA A 5 -11.30 -10.63 -0.12
N GLU A 6 -10.16 -10.28 -0.70
CA GLU A 6 -9.02 -9.66 -0.02
C GLU A 6 -8.94 -8.15 -0.28
N ALA A 7 -9.44 -7.68 -1.43
CA ALA A 7 -9.37 -6.29 -1.85
C ALA A 7 -10.22 -5.37 -0.98
N LEU A 8 -11.50 -5.70 -0.74
CA LEU A 8 -12.39 -4.87 0.07
C LEU A 8 -11.90 -4.74 1.52
N PRO A 9 -11.59 -5.85 2.24
CA PRO A 9 -11.05 -5.76 3.59
C PRO A 9 -9.70 -5.02 3.64
N TRP A 10 -8.87 -5.16 2.61
CA TRP A 10 -7.62 -4.41 2.55
C TRP A 10 -7.86 -2.92 2.39
N ALA A 11 -8.74 -2.50 1.47
CA ALA A 11 -9.04 -1.09 1.23
C ALA A 11 -9.59 -0.40 2.49
N GLU A 12 -10.52 -1.03 3.19
CA GLU A 12 -11.20 -0.47 4.37
C GLU A 12 -10.41 -0.63 5.67
N GLY A 13 -9.49 -1.60 5.75
CA GLY A 13 -8.73 -1.89 6.97
C GLY A 13 -7.44 -1.08 7.14
N ASP A 14 -6.83 -1.22 8.31
CA ASP A 14 -5.58 -0.51 8.69
C ASP A 14 -4.31 -1.09 8.05
N ARG A 15 -4.45 -2.17 7.25
CA ARG A 15 -3.30 -2.81 6.60
C ARG A 15 -2.75 -1.88 5.51
N VAL A 16 -1.52 -1.45 5.70
CA VAL A 16 -0.77 -0.56 4.78
C VAL A 16 -0.49 -1.23 3.42
N GLY A 17 -0.08 -2.51 3.43
CA GLY A 17 0.38 -3.17 2.22
C GLY A 17 0.72 -4.65 2.37
N PHE A 18 1.39 -5.17 1.34
CA PHE A 18 1.88 -6.54 1.24
C PHE A 18 3.34 -6.56 0.82
N GLU A 19 4.11 -7.45 1.40
CA GLU A 19 5.50 -7.70 1.04
C GLU A 19 5.67 -9.18 0.68
N ASN A 20 6.42 -9.46 -0.37
CA ASN A 20 6.80 -10.81 -0.74
C ASN A 20 8.21 -10.84 -1.31
N GLU A 21 8.94 -11.92 -1.08
CA GLU A 21 10.25 -12.18 -1.66
C GLU A 21 10.26 -13.57 -2.27
N MET A 22 10.70 -13.67 -3.51
CA MET A 22 10.88 -14.95 -4.20
C MET A 22 12.31 -15.09 -4.74
N GLN A 23 12.84 -16.30 -4.64
CA GLN A 23 14.11 -16.63 -5.25
C GLN A 23 13.93 -16.83 -6.75
N THR A 24 14.66 -16.07 -7.56
CA THR A 24 14.59 -16.13 -9.03
C THR A 24 15.80 -16.83 -9.65
N GLY A 25 16.81 -17.16 -8.84
CA GLY A 25 18.03 -17.84 -9.23
C GLY A 25 18.93 -18.13 -8.03
N PRO A 26 20.10 -18.76 -8.26
CA PRO A 26 21.04 -19.15 -7.19
C PRO A 26 21.40 -17.99 -6.25
N ASP A 27 21.63 -16.80 -6.82
CA ASP A 27 22.05 -15.60 -6.10
C ASP A 27 21.15 -14.38 -6.39
N SER A 28 19.93 -14.60 -6.91
CA SER A 28 18.99 -13.51 -7.23
C SER A 28 17.64 -13.70 -6.53
N ARG A 29 17.10 -12.58 -6.05
CA ARG A 29 15.78 -12.52 -5.42
C ARG A 29 14.99 -11.37 -6.01
N LEU A 30 13.70 -11.59 -6.20
CA LEU A 30 12.73 -10.56 -6.52
C LEU A 30 11.95 -10.25 -5.25
N LYS A 31 12.06 -9.00 -4.79
CA LYS A 31 11.26 -8.46 -3.71
C LYS A 31 10.16 -7.59 -4.30
N LEU A 32 8.91 -7.87 -3.95
CA LEU A 32 7.74 -7.09 -4.32
C LEU A 32 7.12 -6.48 -3.07
N LEU A 33 6.91 -5.17 -3.11
CA LEU A 33 6.22 -4.40 -2.10
C LEU A 33 5.02 -3.72 -2.77
N LEU A 34 3.84 -3.88 -2.18
CA LEU A 34 2.59 -3.28 -2.63
C LEU A 34 2.01 -2.48 -1.47
N GLU A 35 1.86 -1.18 -1.63
CA GLU A 35 1.40 -0.26 -0.57
C GLU A 35 0.23 0.59 -1.05
N LYS A 36 -0.63 0.99 -0.12
CA LYS A 36 -1.63 2.04 -0.34
C LYS A 36 -0.92 3.37 -0.58
N ASP A 37 -1.45 4.17 -1.48
CA ASP A 37 -1.07 5.58 -1.59
C ASP A 37 -1.82 6.39 -0.53
N PHE A 38 -1.10 7.14 0.29
CA PHE A 38 -1.70 7.88 1.42
C PHE A 38 -1.66 9.37 1.16
N VAL A 39 -2.69 10.06 1.64
CA VAL A 39 -2.70 11.53 1.68
C VAL A 39 -1.46 12.02 2.44
N CYS A 40 -0.79 13.02 1.88
CA CYS A 40 0.34 13.68 2.52
C CYS A 40 -0.06 14.29 3.87
N LEU A 41 0.90 14.40 4.80
CA LEU A 41 0.66 15.05 6.10
C LEU A 41 0.66 16.58 6.00
N ASP A 42 1.32 17.12 4.97
CA ASP A 42 1.39 18.54 4.67
C ASP A 42 0.43 18.87 3.51
N ASP A 43 -0.05 20.12 3.47
CA ASP A 43 -0.82 20.63 2.34
C ASP A 43 0.03 20.65 1.07
N THR A 44 -0.55 20.13 -0.01
CA THR A 44 0.05 20.14 -1.35
C THR A 44 -0.98 20.71 -2.35
N ASP A 45 -0.52 21.26 -3.47
CA ASP A 45 -1.39 21.72 -4.56
C ASP A 45 -1.85 20.56 -5.48
N GLU A 46 -1.50 19.31 -5.17
CA GLU A 46 -1.84 18.13 -5.96
C GLU A 46 -3.22 17.59 -5.55
N ASP A 47 -3.95 17.03 -6.53
CA ASP A 47 -5.19 16.30 -6.24
C ASP A 47 -4.85 14.99 -5.51
N GLN A 48 -5.41 14.81 -4.32
CA GLN A 48 -5.22 13.64 -3.45
C GLN A 48 -6.57 12.98 -3.10
N SER A 49 -7.62 13.24 -3.89
CA SER A 49 -8.99 12.82 -3.59
C SER A 49 -9.23 11.31 -3.69
N ASP A 50 -8.36 10.57 -4.38
CA ASP A 50 -8.39 9.11 -4.51
C ASP A 50 -7.37 8.38 -3.62
N ASN A 51 -6.66 9.11 -2.74
CA ASN A 51 -5.67 8.56 -1.82
C ASN A 51 -6.29 8.10 -0.49
N TYR A 52 -5.65 7.13 0.16
CA TYR A 52 -6.09 6.59 1.44
C TYR A 52 -5.78 7.55 2.59
N PRO A 53 -6.61 7.59 3.65
CA PRO A 53 -6.30 8.36 4.85
C PRO A 53 -5.00 7.88 5.49
N ASN A 54 -4.10 8.81 5.77
CA ASN A 54 -2.82 8.49 6.40
C ASN A 54 -3.03 8.05 7.85
N PRO A 55 -2.64 6.83 8.28
CA PRO A 55 -2.83 6.38 9.66
C PRO A 55 -2.03 7.21 10.68
N ARG A 56 -1.06 8.02 10.23
CA ARG A 56 -0.27 8.91 11.06
C ARG A 56 -0.86 10.31 11.20
N SER A 57 -1.97 10.62 10.52
CA SER A 57 -2.65 11.93 10.64
C SER A 57 -3.51 12.05 11.90
N VAL A 58 -3.76 10.94 12.59
CA VAL A 58 -4.49 10.92 13.86
C VAL A 58 -3.51 11.16 15.01
N CYS A 59 -3.55 12.38 15.58
CA CYS A 59 -2.87 12.78 16.81
C CYS A 59 -3.73 12.47 18.05
#